data_AF-A0A3Q8RLX9-F1
#
_entry.id   AF-A0A3Q8RLX9-F1
#
_cell.length_a   1.000
_cell.length_b   1.000
_cell.length_c   1.000
_cell.angle_alpha   90.00
_cell.angle_beta   90.00
_cell.angle_gamma   90.00
#
_symmetry.space_group_name_H-M   'P 1'
#
loop_
_entity.id
_entity.type
_entity.pdbx_description
1 polymer ?
#
loop_
_entity_poly.entity_id
_entity_poly.type
_entity_poly.pdbx_seq_one_letter_code
_entity_poly.pdbx_strand_id
1 'polypeptide(L)'
;MSEITTSIISKVKAELNITKEIDVFELHKQLYSARKNSHPDLFEDGLKEKATEKFKTLNVLYSELKTHMNGLRLEQSPNELAIYEKSYETVIDKSRIIELEGENKRLESTIKSKEHQIDTLKKEVQKLNEAKNEELNKELINVYQPKTKNFLVLGISALLILVVNILAQITSLKTSVSEIFPFGIQYLNYILFGLLIFLIFRLLTRNWKFKRIQKITEELKSSSVIKSFYQENRKEKEHYYSKTEYFLESDIEEFIKWRFLRSKYRVNLVYYIEKLYRINDLKSLNYLKDIFIYNLITKGYIRIGSSKKLDREFMIE
;
A
#
# COMPACT_ATOMS: atom_id res chain seq x y z
N MET A 1 -12.70 -23.52 72.47
CA MET A 1 -11.28 -23.41 72.08
C MET A 1 -11.11 -22.06 71.41
N SER A 2 -10.42 -21.12 72.06
CA SER A 2 -10.19 -19.77 71.55
C SER A 2 -8.95 -19.77 70.66
N GLU A 3 -9.10 -19.40 69.39
CA GLU A 3 -7.99 -19.09 68.50
C GLU A 3 -7.19 -17.93 69.12
N ILE A 4 -5.98 -18.22 69.58
CA ILE A 4 -5.04 -17.21 70.04
C ILE A 4 -4.63 -16.43 68.79
N THR A 5 -5.15 -15.21 68.63
CA THR A 5 -4.69 -14.26 67.61
C THR A 5 -3.20 -13.96 67.84
N THR A 6 -2.34 -14.66 67.11
CA THR A 6 -0.88 -14.49 67.19
C THR A 6 -0.50 -13.10 66.68
N SER A 7 0.27 -12.34 67.47
CA SER A 7 0.80 -11.03 67.09
C SER A 7 1.56 -11.10 65.76
N ILE A 8 1.48 -10.05 64.93
CA ILE A 8 2.15 -9.99 63.62
C ILE A 8 3.66 -10.22 63.72
N ILE A 9 4.27 -9.76 64.82
CA ILE A 9 5.69 -9.98 65.12
C ILE A 9 5.98 -11.48 65.23
N SER A 10 5.11 -12.25 65.90
CA SER A 10 5.25 -13.70 66.05
C SER A 10 5.08 -14.43 64.72
N LYS A 11 4.16 -13.99 63.87
CA LYS A 11 3.97 -14.56 62.51
C LYS A 11 5.21 -14.35 61.64
N VAL A 12 5.77 -13.14 61.63
CA VAL A 12 6.99 -12.83 60.88
C VAL A 12 8.19 -13.62 61.43
N LYS A 13 8.34 -13.71 62.76
CA LYS A 13 9.41 -14.50 63.39
C LYS A 13 9.31 -15.98 63.04
N ALA A 14 8.11 -16.55 63.04
CA ALA A 14 7.88 -17.94 62.66
C ALA A 14 8.26 -18.18 61.19
N GLU A 15 7.83 -17.32 60.28
CA GLU A 15 8.14 -17.45 58.84
C GLU A 15 9.65 -17.31 58.55
N LEU A 16 10.35 -16.47 59.31
CA LEU A 16 11.80 -16.27 59.18
C LEU A 16 12.64 -17.24 60.04
N ASN A 17 12.01 -18.13 60.82
CA ASN A 17 12.66 -19.01 61.80
C ASN A 17 13.53 -18.27 62.84
N ILE A 18 13.09 -17.10 63.31
CA ILE A 18 13.78 -16.29 64.31
C ILE A 18 13.23 -16.62 65.70
N THR A 19 14.07 -17.21 66.56
CA THR A 19 13.70 -17.56 67.96
C THR A 19 14.16 -16.54 68.99
N LYS A 20 15.04 -15.60 68.60
CA LYS A 20 15.60 -14.58 69.51
C LYS A 20 14.68 -13.36 69.61
N GLU A 21 14.83 -12.61 70.70
CA GLU A 21 14.32 -11.24 70.75
C GLU A 21 15.09 -10.38 69.75
N ILE A 22 14.34 -9.63 68.97
CA ILE A 22 14.85 -8.76 67.92
C ILE A 22 13.94 -7.55 67.84
N ASP A 23 14.57 -6.41 67.60
CA ASP A 23 13.87 -5.15 67.37
C ASP A 23 12.99 -5.22 66.10
N VAL A 24 11.89 -4.46 66.10
CA VAL A 24 10.88 -4.52 65.04
C VAL A 24 11.41 -3.96 63.71
N PHE A 25 12.33 -3.00 63.74
CA PHE A 25 12.95 -2.45 62.53
C PHE A 25 13.96 -3.43 61.94
N GLU A 26 14.74 -4.12 62.78
CA GLU A 26 15.64 -5.17 62.32
C GLU A 26 14.85 -6.39 61.79
N LEU A 27 13.71 -6.73 62.40
CA LEU A 27 12.78 -7.74 61.89
C LEU A 27 12.25 -7.36 60.49
N HIS A 28 11.84 -6.11 60.30
CA HIS A 28 11.40 -5.60 59.00
C HIS A 28 12.51 -5.64 57.95
N LYS A 29 13.76 -5.33 58.34
CA LYS A 29 14.92 -5.43 57.45
C LYS A 29 15.20 -6.86 57.02
N GLN A 30 15.13 -7.83 57.94
CA GLN A 30 15.31 -9.25 57.62
C GLN A 30 14.18 -9.78 56.74
N LEU A 31 12.94 -9.36 57.00
CA LEU A 31 11.79 -9.71 56.16
C LEU A 31 11.93 -9.17 54.73
N TYR A 32 12.37 -7.91 54.59
CA TYR A 32 12.66 -7.31 53.28
C TYR A 32 13.71 -8.12 52.50
N SER A 33 14.82 -8.47 53.15
CA SER A 33 15.89 -9.27 52.54
C SER A 33 15.40 -10.67 52.16
N ALA A 34 14.65 -11.34 53.03
CA ALA A 34 14.07 -12.65 52.74
C ALA A 34 13.09 -12.60 51.56
N ARG A 35 12.27 -11.53 51.48
CA ARG A 35 11.37 -11.30 50.35
C ARG A 35 12.15 -11.13 49.05
N LYS A 36 13.17 -10.28 49.05
CA LYS A 36 14.04 -10.05 47.87
C LYS A 36 14.70 -11.36 47.40
N ASN A 37 15.23 -12.15 48.33
CA ASN A 37 15.89 -13.42 48.02
C ASN A 37 14.93 -14.53 47.60
N SER A 38 13.63 -14.34 47.82
CA SER A 38 12.58 -15.27 47.38
C SER A 38 11.91 -14.83 46.08
N HIS A 39 12.42 -13.77 45.41
CA HIS A 39 11.83 -13.30 44.15
C HIS A 39 11.90 -14.39 43.07
N PRO A 40 10.79 -14.76 42.41
CA PRO A 40 10.75 -15.91 41.50
C PRO A 40 11.72 -15.78 40.31
N ASP A 41 12.05 -14.56 39.88
CA ASP A 41 13.02 -14.33 38.79
C ASP A 41 14.45 -14.79 39.14
N LEU A 42 14.77 -15.03 40.42
CA LEU A 42 16.07 -15.56 40.85
C LEU A 42 16.16 -17.09 40.76
N PHE A 43 15.07 -17.77 40.42
CA PHE A 43 14.96 -19.23 40.43
C PHE A 43 14.67 -19.78 39.04
N GLU A 44 15.14 -21.00 38.78
CA GLU A 44 14.83 -21.75 37.55
C GLU A 44 13.37 -22.24 37.54
N ASP A 45 12.84 -22.56 36.35
CA ASP A 45 11.41 -22.80 36.12
C ASP A 45 10.79 -23.88 37.02
N GLY A 46 11.55 -24.90 37.43
CA GLY A 46 11.07 -25.94 38.37
C GLY A 46 10.93 -25.50 39.83
N LEU A 47 11.53 -24.37 40.22
CA LEU A 47 11.49 -23.82 41.58
C LEU A 47 10.70 -22.51 41.68
N LYS A 48 10.34 -21.90 40.54
CA LYS A 48 9.61 -20.63 40.47
C LYS A 48 8.26 -20.64 41.17
N GLU A 49 7.53 -21.76 41.12
CA GLU A 49 6.22 -21.85 41.76
C GLU A 49 6.32 -21.78 43.28
N LYS A 50 7.24 -22.57 43.87
CA LYS A 50 7.55 -22.51 45.32
C LYS A 50 8.09 -21.15 45.74
N ALA A 51 8.96 -20.54 44.92
CA ALA A 51 9.46 -19.19 45.17
C ALA A 51 8.35 -18.13 45.09
N THR A 52 7.41 -18.27 44.14
CA THR A 52 6.26 -17.36 43.99
C THR A 52 5.34 -17.41 45.20
N GLU A 53 4.98 -18.60 45.68
CA GLU A 53 4.14 -18.75 46.87
C GLU A 53 4.84 -18.20 48.12
N LYS A 54 6.13 -18.51 48.30
CA LYS A 54 6.93 -17.93 49.39
C LYS A 54 7.01 -16.40 49.30
N PHE A 55 7.23 -15.86 48.11
CA PHE A 55 7.27 -14.42 47.87
C PHE A 55 5.93 -13.74 48.20
N LYS A 56 4.80 -14.34 47.82
CA LYS A 56 3.46 -13.85 48.17
C LYS A 56 3.27 -13.80 49.68
N THR A 57 3.58 -14.89 50.38
CA THR A 57 3.46 -14.97 51.85
C THR A 57 4.31 -13.90 52.53
N LEU A 58 5.59 -13.79 52.14
CA LEU A 58 6.49 -12.77 52.70
C LEU A 58 6.03 -11.34 52.38
N ASN A 59 5.40 -11.12 51.22
CA ASN A 59 4.89 -9.79 50.83
C ASN A 59 3.65 -9.38 51.66
N VAL A 60 2.75 -10.32 51.96
CA VAL A 60 1.61 -10.09 52.86
C VAL A 60 2.11 -9.72 54.25
N LEU A 61 3.01 -10.54 54.81
CA LEU A 61 3.61 -10.30 56.12
C LEU A 61 4.37 -8.97 56.18
N TYR A 62 5.03 -8.57 55.08
CA TYR A 62 5.73 -7.30 54.98
C TYR A 62 4.79 -6.10 55.06
N SER A 63 3.64 -6.16 54.38
CA SER A 63 2.61 -5.12 54.43
C SER A 63 1.96 -5.03 55.81
N GLU A 64 1.64 -6.17 56.42
CA GLU A 64 1.05 -6.24 57.76
C GLU A 64 2.02 -5.71 58.84
N LEU A 65 3.30 -6.07 58.78
CA LEU A 65 4.33 -5.58 59.71
C LEU A 65 4.52 -4.06 59.56
N LYS A 66 4.54 -3.53 58.34
CA LYS A 66 4.58 -2.09 58.08
C LYS A 66 3.39 -1.37 58.71
N THR A 67 2.19 -1.91 58.53
CA THR A 67 0.96 -1.33 59.11
C THR A 67 1.03 -1.28 60.63
N HIS A 68 1.55 -2.35 61.24
CA HIS A 68 1.81 -2.39 62.68
C HIS A 68 2.84 -1.35 63.14
N MET A 69 3.96 -1.20 62.42
CA MET A 69 4.98 -0.18 62.71
C MET A 69 4.45 1.25 62.57
N ASN A 70 3.56 1.51 61.60
CA ASN A 70 2.89 2.79 61.47
C ASN A 70 1.93 3.06 62.65
N GLY A 71 1.26 2.03 63.17
CA GLY A 71 0.45 2.11 64.39
C GLY A 71 1.30 2.49 65.60
N LEU A 72 2.43 1.80 65.80
CA LEU A 72 3.38 2.11 66.88
C LEU A 72 3.90 3.55 66.80
N ARG A 73 4.17 4.06 65.59
CA ARG A 73 4.59 5.45 65.37
C ARG A 73 3.55 6.47 65.85
N LEU A 74 2.25 6.17 65.70
CA LEU A 74 1.17 7.07 66.11
C LEU A 74 0.99 7.12 67.63
N GLU A 75 1.43 6.10 68.34
CA GLU A 75 1.33 5.96 69.80
C GLU A 75 2.56 6.51 70.55
N GLN A 76 3.67 6.76 69.85
CA GLN A 76 4.94 7.20 70.43
C GLN A 76 4.99 8.71 70.71
N SER A 77 5.69 9.08 71.79
CA SER A 77 5.93 10.48 72.12
C SER A 77 6.98 11.12 71.19
N PRO A 78 7.00 12.46 71.00
CA PRO A 78 7.95 13.13 70.11
C PRO A 78 9.42 12.84 70.39
N ASN A 79 9.80 12.63 71.65
CA ASN A 79 11.18 12.31 72.05
C ASN A 79 11.58 10.87 71.66
N GLU A 80 10.63 9.93 71.69
CA GLU A 80 10.87 8.55 71.24
C GLU A 80 10.93 8.47 69.71
N LEU A 81 10.11 9.25 69.02
CA LEU A 81 10.14 9.35 67.55
C LEU A 81 11.49 9.86 67.04
N ALA A 82 12.10 10.83 67.71
CA ALA A 82 13.41 11.37 67.33
C ALA A 82 14.53 10.30 67.38
N ILE A 83 14.43 9.32 68.28
CA ILE A 83 15.41 8.24 68.41
C ILE A 83 15.32 7.26 67.22
N TYR A 84 14.13 7.08 66.65
CA TYR A 84 13.84 6.09 65.60
C TYR A 84 13.56 6.69 64.22
N GLU A 85 13.67 8.01 64.05
CA GLU A 85 13.34 8.74 62.82
C GLU A 85 13.96 8.11 61.56
N LYS A 86 15.27 7.88 61.59
CA LYS A 86 16.01 7.25 60.48
C LYS A 86 15.54 5.83 60.15
N SER A 87 15.10 5.08 61.17
CA SER A 87 14.57 3.73 60.99
C SER A 87 13.19 3.76 60.33
N TYR A 88 12.35 4.74 60.68
CA TYR A 88 11.07 4.97 60.01
C TYR A 88 11.25 5.45 58.56
N GLU A 89 12.19 6.37 58.29
CA GLU A 89 12.53 6.78 56.92
C GLU A 89 12.93 5.58 56.06
N THR A 90 13.80 4.71 56.58
CA THR A 90 14.23 3.49 55.88
C THR A 90 13.06 2.56 55.54
N VAL A 91 12.04 2.47 56.42
CA VAL A 91 10.82 1.68 56.17
C VAL A 91 9.96 2.31 55.07
N ILE A 92 9.85 3.64 55.07
CA ILE A 92 9.11 4.41 54.06
C ILE A 92 9.80 4.26 52.70
N ASP A 93 11.11 4.45 52.62
CA ASP A 93 11.88 4.35 51.39
C ASP A 93 11.78 2.97 50.77
N LYS A 94 11.95 1.91 51.57
CA LYS A 94 11.80 0.52 51.09
C LYS A 94 10.38 0.26 50.59
N SER A 95 9.38 0.78 51.29
CA SER A 95 7.99 0.67 50.82
C SER A 95 7.79 1.37 49.47
N ARG A 96 8.38 2.55 49.29
CA ARG A 96 8.28 3.31 48.05
C ARG A 96 8.96 2.59 46.89
N ILE A 97 10.10 1.95 47.13
CA ILE A 97 10.77 1.11 46.13
C ILE A 97 9.84 0.01 45.63
N ILE A 98 9.11 -0.65 46.53
CA ILE A 98 8.19 -1.75 46.19
C ILE A 98 7.01 -1.25 45.35
N GLU A 99 6.45 -0.09 45.70
CA GLU A 99 5.38 0.55 44.94
C GLU A 99 5.86 0.87 43.51
N LEU A 100 7.06 1.46 43.39
CA LEU A 100 7.66 1.80 42.11
C LEU A 100 7.99 0.56 41.27
N GLU A 101 8.49 -0.51 41.87
CA GLU A 101 8.70 -1.81 41.19
C GLU A 101 7.38 -2.36 40.61
N GLY A 102 6.29 -2.27 41.37
CA GLY A 102 4.96 -2.68 40.93
C GLY A 102 4.43 -1.81 39.77
N GLU A 103 4.63 -0.50 39.84
CA GLU A 103 4.27 0.43 38.77
C GLU A 103 5.07 0.17 37.50
N ASN A 104 6.38 -0.05 37.61
CA ASN A 104 7.25 -0.39 36.48
C ASN A 104 6.76 -1.66 35.77
N LYS A 105 6.47 -2.73 36.52
CA LYS A 105 5.96 -3.98 35.95
C LYS A 105 4.62 -3.81 35.23
N ARG A 106 3.73 -2.95 35.77
CA ARG A 106 2.45 -2.59 35.13
C ARG A 106 2.68 -1.79 33.84
N LEU A 107 3.61 -0.83 33.86
CA LEU A 107 3.97 -0.03 32.69
C LEU A 107 4.59 -0.89 31.59
N GLU A 108 5.53 -1.78 31.92
CA GLU A 108 6.10 -2.75 30.96
C GLU A 108 5.02 -3.62 30.31
N SER A 109 4.07 -4.12 31.11
CA SER A 109 2.94 -4.90 30.59
C SER A 109 2.06 -4.08 29.65
N THR A 110 1.87 -2.80 29.95
CA THR A 110 1.11 -1.86 29.11
C THR A 110 1.83 -1.57 27.80
N ILE A 111 3.15 -1.37 27.84
CA ILE A 111 3.99 -1.17 26.65
C ILE A 111 3.89 -2.38 25.74
N LYS A 112 4.10 -3.60 26.25
CA LYS A 112 3.99 -4.83 25.46
C LYS A 112 2.61 -4.99 24.80
N SER A 113 1.54 -4.66 25.53
CA SER A 113 0.17 -4.67 25.00
C SER A 113 -0.01 -3.66 23.86
N LYS A 114 0.49 -2.42 24.02
CA LYS A 114 0.43 -1.39 22.98
C LYS A 114 1.28 -1.73 21.77
N GLU A 115 2.47 -2.30 21.96
CA GLU A 115 3.33 -2.78 20.87
C GLU A 115 2.62 -3.85 20.04
N HIS A 116 1.94 -4.79 20.70
CA HIS A 116 1.14 -5.80 20.02
C HIS A 116 0.00 -5.18 19.21
N GLN A 117 -0.75 -4.23 19.79
CA GLN A 117 -1.81 -3.50 19.07
C GLN A 117 -1.28 -2.75 17.86
N ILE A 118 -0.11 -2.10 17.99
CA ILE A 118 0.54 -1.40 16.87
C ILE A 118 0.90 -2.39 15.75
N ASP A 119 1.44 -3.57 16.09
CA ASP A 119 1.76 -4.60 15.09
C ASP A 119 0.50 -5.12 14.37
N THR A 120 -0.59 -5.35 15.12
CA THR A 120 -1.89 -5.74 14.54
C THR A 120 -2.42 -4.68 13.58
N LEU A 121 -2.46 -3.41 14.02
CA LEU A 121 -2.94 -2.29 13.20
C LEU A 121 -2.08 -2.10 11.95
N LYS A 122 -0.76 -2.23 12.04
CA LYS A 122 0.14 -2.19 10.87
C LYS A 122 -0.22 -3.26 9.84
N LYS A 123 -0.47 -4.50 10.30
CA LYS A 123 -0.88 -5.60 9.42
C LYS A 123 -2.24 -5.36 8.79
N GLU A 124 -3.20 -4.79 9.53
CA GLU A 124 -4.52 -4.43 8.99
C GLU A 124 -4.42 -3.31 7.94
N VAL A 125 -3.68 -2.25 8.22
CA VAL A 125 -3.44 -1.15 7.27
C VAL A 125 -2.77 -1.67 6.00
N GLN A 126 -1.80 -2.58 6.13
CA GLN A 126 -1.15 -3.19 4.98
C GLN A 126 -2.15 -3.98 4.13
N LYS A 127 -2.98 -4.85 4.75
CA LYS A 127 -4.01 -5.61 4.03
C LYS A 127 -5.05 -4.72 3.35
N LEU A 128 -5.50 -3.65 4.02
CA LEU A 128 -6.45 -2.70 3.44
C LEU A 128 -5.85 -1.96 2.25
N ASN A 129 -4.58 -1.55 2.33
CA ASN A 129 -3.88 -0.93 1.22
C ASN A 129 -3.71 -1.90 0.04
N GLU A 130 -3.33 -3.15 0.29
CA GLU A 130 -3.22 -4.19 -0.73
C GLU A 130 -4.56 -4.44 -1.43
N ALA A 131 -5.65 -4.64 -0.67
CA ALA A 131 -6.98 -4.86 -1.23
C ALA A 131 -7.49 -3.67 -2.05
N LYS A 132 -7.31 -2.45 -1.53
CA LYS A 132 -7.67 -1.22 -2.23
C LYS A 132 -6.86 -1.02 -3.51
N ASN A 133 -5.56 -1.32 -3.48
CA ASN A 133 -4.71 -1.27 -4.66
C ASN A 133 -5.15 -2.29 -5.71
N GLU A 134 -5.55 -3.50 -5.30
CA GLU A 134 -6.06 -4.52 -6.20
C GLU A 134 -7.38 -4.08 -6.87
N GLU A 135 -8.30 -3.49 -6.11
CA GLU A 135 -9.56 -2.94 -6.62
C GLU A 135 -9.31 -1.82 -7.64
N LEU A 136 -8.47 -0.83 -7.28
CA LEU A 136 -8.09 0.27 -8.17
C LEU A 136 -7.38 -0.24 -9.44
N ASN A 137 -6.54 -1.26 -9.33
CA ASN A 137 -5.88 -1.88 -10.49
C ASN A 137 -6.88 -2.59 -11.41
N LYS A 138 -7.91 -3.26 -10.86
CA LYS A 138 -8.99 -3.86 -11.65
C LYS A 138 -9.82 -2.79 -12.38
N GLU A 139 -10.17 -1.71 -11.71
CA GLU A 139 -10.88 -0.59 -12.33
C GLU A 139 -10.06 0.05 -13.46
N LEU A 140 -8.76 0.28 -13.22
CA LEU A 140 -7.82 0.78 -14.22
C LEU A 140 -7.74 -0.11 -15.46
N ILE A 141 -7.60 -1.41 -15.24
CA ILE A 141 -7.58 -2.40 -16.32
C ILE A 141 -8.84 -2.24 -17.15
N ASN A 142 -10.02 -2.14 -16.53
CA ASN A 142 -11.28 -1.98 -17.25
C ASN A 142 -11.37 -0.67 -18.04
N VAL A 143 -10.79 0.43 -17.53
CA VAL A 143 -10.77 1.74 -18.21
C VAL A 143 -9.87 1.73 -19.44
N TYR A 144 -8.66 1.16 -19.32
CA TYR A 144 -7.63 1.21 -20.37
C TYR A 144 -7.59 -0.03 -21.27
N GLN A 145 -8.39 -1.06 -20.99
CA GLN A 145 -8.42 -2.27 -21.79
C GLN A 145 -8.79 -1.93 -23.26
N PRO A 146 -7.95 -2.28 -24.23
CA PRO A 146 -8.23 -2.01 -25.63
C PRO A 146 -9.46 -2.81 -26.08
N LYS A 147 -10.52 -2.12 -26.51
CA LYS A 147 -11.70 -2.77 -27.09
C LYS A 147 -11.35 -3.33 -28.46
N THR A 148 -11.30 -4.66 -28.58
CA THR A 148 -11.04 -5.37 -29.84
C THR A 148 -12.21 -5.18 -30.80
N LYS A 149 -12.12 -4.16 -31.67
CA LYS A 149 -13.10 -3.99 -32.74
C LYS A 149 -12.61 -4.77 -33.96
N ASN A 150 -13.17 -5.98 -34.14
CA ASN A 150 -13.04 -6.81 -35.35
C ASN A 150 -13.73 -6.20 -36.60
N PHE A 151 -13.67 -4.87 -36.77
CA PHE A 151 -14.38 -4.13 -37.81
C PHE A 151 -13.72 -4.24 -39.20
N LEU A 152 -12.47 -4.70 -39.25
CA LEU A 152 -11.69 -4.77 -40.49
C LEU A 152 -12.10 -5.94 -41.39
N VAL A 153 -12.33 -7.13 -40.81
CA VAL A 153 -12.68 -8.34 -41.57
C VAL A 153 -14.08 -8.20 -42.18
N LEU A 154 -15.05 -7.71 -41.40
CA LEU A 154 -16.43 -7.47 -41.86
C LEU A 154 -16.55 -6.34 -42.89
N GLY A 155 -15.72 -5.30 -42.78
CA GLY A 155 -15.75 -4.19 -43.74
C GLY A 155 -15.14 -4.52 -45.10
N ILE A 156 -14.14 -5.41 -45.14
CA ILE A 156 -13.52 -5.86 -46.39
C ILE A 156 -14.43 -6.82 -47.13
N SER A 157 -15.08 -7.76 -46.43
CA SER A 157 -16.04 -8.69 -47.05
C SER A 157 -17.27 -7.96 -47.60
N ALA A 158 -17.84 -7.01 -46.86
CA ALA A 158 -18.96 -6.20 -47.34
C ALA A 158 -18.62 -5.37 -48.59
N LEU A 159 -17.40 -4.81 -48.65
CA LEU A 159 -16.97 -4.04 -49.82
C LEU A 159 -16.68 -4.92 -51.03
N LEU A 160 -16.11 -6.11 -50.83
CA LEU A 160 -15.93 -7.10 -51.91
C LEU A 160 -17.28 -7.51 -52.49
N ILE A 161 -18.28 -7.79 -51.64
CA ILE A 161 -19.65 -8.10 -52.07
C ILE A 161 -20.26 -6.92 -52.86
N LEU A 162 -20.08 -5.69 -52.39
CA LEU A 162 -20.57 -4.49 -53.07
C LEU A 162 -19.90 -4.29 -54.43
N VAL A 163 -18.58 -4.52 -54.54
CA VAL A 163 -17.86 -4.47 -55.82
C VAL A 163 -18.34 -5.56 -56.78
N VAL A 164 -18.52 -6.80 -56.31
CA VAL A 164 -19.04 -7.90 -57.12
C VAL A 164 -20.46 -7.60 -57.62
N ASN A 165 -21.33 -7.04 -56.77
CA ASN A 165 -22.68 -6.65 -57.16
C ASN A 165 -22.71 -5.50 -58.18
N ILE A 166 -21.86 -4.48 -58.02
CA ILE A 166 -21.74 -3.41 -59.01
C ILE A 166 -21.26 -3.96 -60.36
N LEU A 167 -20.24 -4.83 -60.36
CA LEU A 167 -19.72 -5.46 -61.57
C LEU A 167 -20.75 -6.35 -62.25
N ALA A 168 -21.54 -7.11 -61.48
CA ALA A 168 -22.61 -7.95 -62.01
C ALA A 168 -23.76 -7.13 -62.63
N GLN A 169 -24.07 -5.97 -62.05
CA GLN A 169 -25.16 -5.10 -62.52
C GLN A 169 -24.72 -4.08 -63.57
N ILE A 170 -23.43 -3.90 -63.83
CA ILE A 170 -22.92 -2.90 -64.77
C ILE A 170 -23.47 -3.08 -66.19
N THR A 171 -23.72 -4.34 -66.59
CA THR A 171 -24.30 -4.69 -67.90
C THR A 171 -25.78 -4.32 -67.98
N SER A 172 -26.53 -4.44 -66.87
CA SER A 172 -27.94 -4.02 -66.79
C SER A 172 -28.10 -2.51 -66.65
N LEU A 173 -27.22 -1.85 -65.88
CA LEU A 173 -27.18 -0.40 -65.71
C LEU A 173 -26.78 0.32 -66.99
N LYS A 174 -25.97 -0.31 -67.84
CA LYS A 174 -25.54 0.22 -69.14
C LYS A 174 -26.74 0.63 -70.01
N THR A 175 -27.80 -0.17 -70.03
CA THR A 175 -29.00 0.06 -70.85
C THR A 175 -29.85 1.19 -70.31
N SER A 176 -30.02 1.27 -68.98
CA SER A 176 -30.84 2.30 -68.33
C SER A 176 -30.15 3.67 -68.24
N VAL A 177 -28.82 3.71 -68.12
CA VAL A 177 -28.09 4.98 -67.97
C VAL A 177 -27.82 5.66 -69.32
N SER A 178 -27.73 4.90 -70.43
CA SER A 178 -27.61 5.49 -71.77
C SER A 178 -28.84 6.30 -72.20
N GLU A 179 -29.99 6.09 -71.58
CA GLU A 179 -31.23 6.85 -71.84
C GLU A 179 -31.25 8.21 -71.11
N ILE A 180 -30.46 8.37 -70.03
CA ILE A 180 -30.53 9.53 -69.13
C ILE A 180 -29.33 10.49 -69.32
N PHE A 181 -28.16 9.97 -69.73
CA PHE A 181 -26.94 10.78 -69.87
C PHE A 181 -26.49 10.89 -71.34
N PRO A 182 -26.29 12.12 -71.88
CA PRO A 182 -25.90 12.36 -73.27
C PRO A 182 -24.39 12.18 -73.54
N PHE A 183 -23.71 11.28 -72.83
CA PHE A 183 -22.29 11.02 -72.99
C PHE A 183 -22.05 9.58 -73.48
N GLY A 184 -21.01 9.38 -74.28
CA GLY A 184 -20.62 8.04 -74.74
C GLY A 184 -20.35 7.10 -73.55
N ILE A 185 -20.80 5.85 -73.66
CA ILE A 185 -20.68 4.78 -72.65
C ILE A 185 -19.25 4.63 -72.10
N GLN A 186 -18.24 4.96 -72.93
CA GLN A 186 -16.83 4.96 -72.55
C GLN A 186 -16.52 5.86 -71.35
N TYR A 187 -17.18 7.03 -71.24
CA TYR A 187 -16.99 7.96 -70.12
C TYR A 187 -17.60 7.44 -68.81
N LEU A 188 -18.73 6.74 -68.87
CA LEU A 188 -19.34 6.11 -67.70
C LEU A 188 -18.44 5.00 -67.14
N ASN A 189 -17.80 4.22 -68.01
CA ASN A 189 -16.80 3.24 -67.60
C ASN A 189 -15.60 3.88 -66.91
N TYR A 190 -15.10 5.03 -67.41
CA TYR A 190 -14.01 5.76 -66.75
C TYR A 190 -14.40 6.31 -65.38
N ILE A 191 -15.63 6.81 -65.21
CA ILE A 191 -16.13 7.32 -63.93
C ILE A 191 -16.24 6.17 -62.91
N LEU A 192 -16.84 5.04 -63.30
CA LEU A 192 -16.97 3.86 -62.44
C LEU A 192 -15.60 3.28 -62.07
N PHE A 193 -14.67 3.22 -63.04
CA PHE A 193 -13.30 2.80 -62.79
C PHE A 193 -12.57 3.75 -61.84
N GLY A 194 -12.73 5.07 -62.00
CA GLY A 194 -12.18 6.08 -61.10
C GLY A 194 -12.72 5.94 -59.67
N LEU A 195 -14.01 5.68 -59.51
CA LEU A 195 -14.64 5.43 -58.21
C LEU A 195 -14.11 4.15 -57.55
N LEU A 196 -13.90 3.09 -58.34
CA LEU A 196 -13.31 1.84 -57.87
C LEU A 196 -11.85 2.02 -57.43
N ILE A 197 -11.02 2.71 -58.21
CA ILE A 197 -9.65 3.07 -57.83
C ILE A 197 -9.65 3.90 -56.53
N PHE A 198 -10.54 4.88 -56.42
CA PHE A 198 -10.65 5.71 -55.21
C PHE A 198 -10.99 4.87 -53.96
N LEU A 199 -11.93 3.92 -54.07
CA LEU A 199 -12.27 3.01 -52.98
C LEU A 199 -11.09 2.12 -52.58
N ILE A 200 -10.38 1.54 -53.56
CA ILE A 200 -9.18 0.72 -53.33
C ILE A 200 -8.12 1.57 -52.63
N PHE A 201 -7.85 2.78 -53.11
CA PHE A 201 -6.88 3.69 -52.50
C PHE A 201 -7.26 4.05 -51.06
N ARG A 202 -8.55 4.33 -50.79
CA ARG A 202 -9.06 4.58 -49.44
C ARG A 202 -8.89 3.38 -48.50
N LEU A 203 -9.05 2.16 -49.01
CA LEU A 203 -8.82 0.95 -48.22
C LEU A 203 -7.33 0.70 -47.96
N LEU A 204 -6.49 0.85 -48.97
CA LEU A 204 -5.04 0.69 -48.84
C LEU A 204 -4.48 1.66 -47.80
N THR A 205 -4.88 2.94 -47.88
CA THR A 205 -4.50 3.95 -46.89
C THR A 205 -4.99 3.61 -45.47
N ARG A 206 -6.23 3.09 -45.31
CA ARG A 206 -6.75 2.64 -44.01
C ARG A 206 -5.98 1.43 -43.46
N ASN A 207 -5.71 0.42 -44.28
CA ASN A 207 -4.97 -0.77 -43.89
C ASN A 207 -3.53 -0.43 -43.50
N TRP A 208 -2.90 0.47 -44.24
CA TRP A 208 -1.55 0.92 -43.94
C TRP A 208 -1.47 1.68 -42.62
N LYS A 209 -2.42 2.59 -42.35
CA LYS A 209 -2.55 3.24 -41.03
C LYS A 209 -2.72 2.22 -39.91
N PHE A 210 -3.57 1.22 -40.11
CA PHE A 210 -3.78 0.17 -39.12
C PHE A 210 -2.50 -0.63 -38.86
N LYS A 211 -1.80 -1.10 -39.90
CA LYS A 211 -0.50 -1.78 -39.76
C LYS A 211 0.53 -0.92 -39.02
N ARG A 212 0.55 0.38 -39.29
CA ARG A 212 1.43 1.33 -38.61
C ARG A 212 1.07 1.47 -37.13
N ILE A 213 -0.21 1.59 -36.79
CA ILE A 213 -0.70 1.62 -35.40
C ILE A 213 -0.31 0.32 -34.68
N GLN A 214 -0.49 -0.84 -35.32
CA GLN A 214 -0.07 -2.12 -34.76
C GLN A 214 1.43 -2.18 -34.51
N LYS A 215 2.25 -1.72 -35.45
CA LYS A 215 3.70 -1.67 -35.26
C LYS A 215 4.09 -0.79 -34.07
N ILE A 216 3.52 0.42 -33.98
CA ILE A 216 3.75 1.33 -32.84
C ILE A 216 3.27 0.69 -31.53
N THR A 217 2.14 -0.03 -31.57
CA THR A 217 1.62 -0.77 -30.42
C THR A 217 2.63 -1.79 -29.91
N GLU A 218 3.23 -2.58 -30.80
CA GLU A 218 4.26 -3.57 -30.41
C GLU A 218 5.55 -2.89 -29.93
N GLU A 219 5.94 -1.77 -30.54
CA GLU A 219 7.08 -0.97 -30.07
C GLU A 219 6.83 -0.40 -28.66
N LEU A 220 5.65 0.12 -28.38
CA LEU A 220 5.25 0.65 -27.07
C LEU A 220 5.27 -0.44 -25.97
N LYS A 221 5.00 -1.70 -26.32
CA LYS A 221 5.07 -2.82 -25.35
C LYS A 221 6.51 -3.24 -25.03
N SER A 222 7.48 -2.84 -25.85
CA SER A 222 8.88 -3.25 -25.73
C SER A 222 9.56 -2.61 -24.51
N SER A 223 10.43 -3.38 -23.84
CA SER A 223 11.16 -2.90 -22.65
C SER A 223 12.07 -1.71 -22.95
N SER A 224 12.58 -1.60 -24.18
CA SER A 224 13.44 -0.47 -24.60
C SER A 224 12.67 0.85 -24.60
N VAL A 225 11.46 0.88 -25.15
CA VAL A 225 10.63 2.08 -25.18
C VAL A 225 10.15 2.45 -23.79
N ILE A 226 9.77 1.46 -22.97
CA ILE A 226 9.40 1.67 -21.57
C ILE A 226 10.56 2.29 -20.78
N LYS A 227 11.78 1.78 -20.93
CA LYS A 227 12.98 2.34 -20.28
C LYS A 227 13.25 3.78 -20.73
N SER A 228 13.16 4.07 -22.03
CA SER A 228 13.31 5.43 -22.58
C SER A 228 12.27 6.38 -22.00
N PHE A 229 11.01 5.93 -21.91
CA PHE A 229 9.93 6.70 -21.33
C PHE A 229 10.24 7.12 -19.88
N TYR A 230 10.65 6.16 -19.05
CA TYR A 230 11.02 6.44 -17.65
C TYR A 230 12.21 7.38 -17.51
N GLN A 231 13.23 7.24 -18.37
CA GLN A 231 14.38 8.13 -18.35
C GLN A 231 14.01 9.58 -18.68
N GLU A 232 13.03 9.79 -19.56
CA GLU A 232 12.64 11.10 -20.05
C GLU A 232 11.54 11.76 -19.19
N ASN A 233 10.64 10.99 -18.56
CA ASN A 233 9.39 11.50 -17.99
C ASN A 233 9.24 11.28 -16.48
N ARG A 234 10.16 10.58 -15.81
CA ARG A 234 10.06 10.39 -14.35
C ARG A 234 10.19 11.71 -13.60
N LYS A 235 9.33 11.92 -12.62
CA LYS A 235 9.33 13.06 -11.69
C LYS A 235 9.45 12.52 -10.27
N GLU A 236 10.16 13.23 -9.40
CA GLU A 236 10.28 12.87 -7.99
C GLU A 236 9.31 13.72 -7.15
N LYS A 237 8.66 13.09 -6.18
CA LYS A 237 7.87 13.76 -5.14
C LYS A 237 8.36 13.30 -3.77
N GLU A 238 8.66 14.26 -2.91
CA GLU A 238 8.98 13.99 -1.51
C GLU A 238 7.67 13.84 -0.71
N HIS A 239 7.46 12.65 -0.16
CA HIS A 239 6.59 12.47 1.00
C HIS A 239 7.46 12.30 2.24
N TYR A 240 6.95 12.74 3.40
CA TYR A 240 7.64 12.88 4.70
C TYR A 240 8.69 11.81 5.08
N TYR A 241 8.63 10.59 4.53
CA TYR A 241 9.61 9.51 4.75
C TYR A 241 10.04 8.73 3.49
N SER A 242 9.60 9.11 2.28
CA SER A 242 9.93 8.38 1.05
C SER A 242 9.92 9.27 -0.19
N LYS A 243 10.94 9.11 -1.04
CA LYS A 243 10.91 9.58 -2.42
C LYS A 243 10.05 8.63 -3.24
N THR A 244 8.99 9.15 -3.83
CA THR A 244 8.16 8.41 -4.77
C THR A 244 8.33 9.00 -6.17
N GLU A 245 8.66 8.13 -7.13
CA GLU A 245 8.71 8.53 -8.53
C GLU A 245 7.32 8.41 -9.17
N TYR A 246 6.98 9.36 -10.05
CA TYR A 246 5.67 9.42 -10.70
C TYR A 246 5.76 10.06 -12.09
N PHE A 247 4.69 9.92 -12.88
CA PHE A 247 4.44 10.67 -14.11
C PHE A 247 2.94 10.91 -14.30
N LEU A 248 2.57 11.80 -15.21
CA LEU A 248 1.19 12.14 -15.53
C LEU A 248 0.71 11.45 -16.82
N GLU A 249 -0.59 11.29 -16.98
CA GLU A 249 -1.19 10.79 -18.21
C GLU A 249 -0.83 11.67 -19.41
N SER A 250 -0.76 12.98 -19.21
CA SER A 250 -0.27 13.93 -20.21
C SER A 250 1.17 13.69 -20.65
N ASP A 251 2.06 13.23 -19.76
CA ASP A 251 3.45 12.92 -20.08
C ASP A 251 3.53 11.73 -21.08
N ILE A 252 2.63 10.74 -20.94
CA ILE A 252 2.51 9.64 -21.90
C ILE A 252 2.05 10.15 -23.26
N GLU A 253 1.04 11.01 -23.28
CA GLU A 253 0.54 11.58 -24.54
C GLU A 253 1.62 12.36 -25.27
N GLU A 254 2.38 13.18 -24.54
CA GLU A 254 3.47 13.96 -25.09
C GLU A 254 4.60 13.06 -25.61
N PHE A 255 4.99 12.04 -24.85
CA PHE A 255 6.00 11.06 -25.27
C PHE A 255 5.59 10.35 -26.56
N ILE A 256 4.35 9.85 -26.67
CA ILE A 256 3.86 9.19 -27.88
C ILE A 256 3.84 10.16 -29.07
N LYS A 257 3.37 11.40 -28.86
CA LYS A 257 3.36 12.45 -29.90
C LYS A 257 4.76 12.75 -30.41
N TRP A 258 5.70 12.98 -29.49
CA TRP A 258 7.07 13.33 -29.82
C TRP A 258 7.78 12.19 -30.55
N ARG A 259 7.65 10.96 -30.05
CA ARG A 259 8.38 9.80 -30.56
C ARG A 259 7.84 9.25 -31.87
N PHE A 260 6.52 9.21 -32.05
CA PHE A 260 5.90 8.49 -33.17
C PHE A 260 5.11 9.37 -34.15
N LEU A 261 4.69 10.57 -33.73
CA LEU A 261 3.76 11.40 -34.51
C LEU A 261 4.40 12.68 -35.08
N ARG A 262 5.51 13.16 -34.52
CA ARG A 262 6.24 14.31 -35.04
C ARG A 262 7.07 13.90 -36.27
N SER A 263 6.74 14.39 -37.47
CA SER A 263 7.55 14.04 -38.66
C SER A 263 8.86 14.81 -38.70
N LYS A 264 9.91 14.11 -39.14
CA LYS A 264 11.30 14.56 -39.15
C LYS A 264 11.63 15.47 -40.33
N TYR A 265 10.69 15.66 -41.27
CA TYR A 265 10.95 16.28 -42.57
C TYR A 265 10.31 17.66 -42.69
N ARG A 266 11.14 18.66 -43.04
CA ARG A 266 10.70 20.03 -43.37
C ARG A 266 10.32 20.11 -44.86
N VAL A 267 9.09 20.55 -45.12
CA VAL A 267 8.58 21.23 -46.34
C VAL A 267 9.05 20.67 -47.71
N ASN A 268 8.65 19.45 -48.07
CA ASN A 268 8.80 18.91 -49.44
C ASN A 268 7.58 18.09 -49.88
N LEU A 269 7.46 17.68 -51.14
CA LEU A 269 6.33 16.88 -51.67
C LEU A 269 6.05 15.59 -50.86
N VAL A 270 7.12 15.03 -50.27
CA VAL A 270 7.08 13.93 -49.28
C VAL A 270 6.22 14.27 -48.05
N TYR A 271 6.16 15.53 -47.62
CA TYR A 271 5.31 16.00 -46.52
C TYR A 271 3.81 15.84 -46.81
N TYR A 272 3.36 16.12 -48.05
CA TYR A 272 1.96 15.96 -48.42
C TYR A 272 1.54 14.49 -48.47
N ILE A 273 2.44 13.64 -48.99
CA ILE A 273 2.28 12.19 -48.97
C ILE A 273 2.25 11.71 -47.51
N GLU A 274 3.25 12.05 -46.69
CA GLU A 274 3.29 11.72 -45.25
C GLU A 274 2.06 12.20 -44.48
N LYS A 275 1.52 13.39 -44.79
CA LYS A 275 0.33 13.93 -44.12
C LYS A 275 -0.90 13.04 -44.32
N LEU A 276 -1.08 12.44 -45.50
CA LEU A 276 -2.14 11.45 -45.74
C LEU A 276 -1.95 10.19 -44.88
N TYR A 277 -0.70 9.85 -44.54
CA TYR A 277 -0.30 8.66 -43.80
C TYR A 277 0.00 8.90 -42.31
N ARG A 278 -0.20 10.11 -41.78
CA ARG A 278 -0.01 10.43 -40.36
C ARG A 278 -1.14 9.85 -39.51
N ILE A 279 -0.75 9.32 -38.35
CA ILE A 279 -1.65 8.91 -37.26
C ILE A 279 -1.80 10.13 -36.34
N ASN A 280 -2.40 11.21 -36.84
CA ASN A 280 -2.58 12.43 -36.05
C ASN A 280 -4.03 12.64 -35.59
N ASP A 281 -4.84 11.58 -35.64
CA ASP A 281 -6.18 11.62 -35.11
C ASP A 281 -6.18 11.33 -33.60
N LEU A 282 -6.95 12.12 -32.86
CA LEU A 282 -7.10 11.99 -31.41
C LEU A 282 -7.51 10.57 -30.99
N LYS A 283 -8.27 9.85 -31.83
CA LYS A 283 -8.72 8.48 -31.56
C LYS A 283 -7.55 7.50 -31.51
N SER A 284 -6.64 7.57 -32.48
CA SER A 284 -5.47 6.69 -32.53
C SER A 284 -4.46 7.03 -31.43
N LEU A 285 -4.30 8.32 -31.08
CA LEU A 285 -3.48 8.72 -29.94
C LEU A 285 -4.03 8.14 -28.63
N ASN A 286 -5.34 8.31 -28.38
CA ASN A 286 -5.98 7.76 -27.18
C ASN A 286 -5.83 6.24 -27.14
N TYR A 287 -6.05 5.55 -28.27
CA TYR A 287 -5.85 4.11 -28.35
C TYR A 287 -4.41 3.67 -28.00
N LEU A 288 -3.40 4.37 -28.54
CA LEU A 288 -1.99 4.06 -28.25
C LEU A 288 -1.63 4.35 -26.79
N LYS A 289 -2.14 5.45 -26.23
CA LYS A 289 -2.02 5.81 -24.82
C LYS A 289 -2.62 4.71 -23.94
N ASP A 290 -3.87 4.32 -24.21
CA ASP A 290 -4.60 3.34 -23.42
C ASP A 290 -3.86 1.99 -23.42
N ILE A 291 -3.34 1.55 -24.57
CA ILE A 291 -2.53 0.33 -24.64
C ILE A 291 -1.23 0.47 -23.84
N PHE A 292 -0.55 1.61 -23.94
CA PHE A 292 0.71 1.79 -23.21
C PHE A 292 0.47 1.76 -21.70
N ILE A 293 -0.54 2.48 -21.21
CA ILE A 293 -0.95 2.48 -19.80
C ILE A 293 -1.35 1.07 -19.36
N TYR A 294 -2.21 0.41 -20.12
CA TYR A 294 -2.63 -0.97 -19.86
C TYR A 294 -1.44 -1.93 -19.77
N ASN A 295 -0.48 -1.81 -20.69
CA ASN A 295 0.73 -2.64 -20.68
C ASN A 295 1.65 -2.34 -19.48
N LEU A 296 1.75 -1.08 -19.04
CA LEU A 296 2.51 -0.72 -17.84
C LEU A 296 1.86 -1.28 -16.56
N ILE A 297 0.52 -1.19 -16.45
CA ILE A 297 -0.24 -1.72 -15.31
C ILE A 297 -0.14 -3.25 -15.25
N THR A 298 -0.40 -3.93 -16.37
CA THR A 298 -0.36 -5.41 -16.42
C THR A 298 1.01 -5.99 -16.14
N LYS A 299 2.08 -5.25 -16.43
CA LYS A 299 3.47 -5.63 -16.09
C LYS A 299 3.88 -5.23 -14.66
N GLY A 300 3.01 -4.56 -13.91
CA GLY A 300 3.28 -4.11 -12.55
C GLY A 300 4.30 -2.97 -12.46
N TYR A 301 4.48 -2.19 -13.53
CA TYR A 301 5.43 -1.08 -13.50
C TYR A 301 4.84 0.20 -12.89
N ILE A 302 3.52 0.30 -12.80
CA ILE A 302 2.82 1.48 -12.28
C ILE A 302 1.59 1.14 -11.47
N ARG A 303 1.24 2.05 -10.55
CA ARG A 303 -0.03 2.09 -9.80
C ARG A 303 -0.63 3.50 -9.83
N ILE A 304 -1.91 3.64 -9.48
CA ILE A 304 -2.51 4.98 -9.30
C ILE A 304 -1.82 5.71 -8.14
N GLY A 305 -1.46 6.97 -8.39
CA GLY A 305 -1.13 7.93 -7.34
C GLY A 305 -2.37 8.74 -6.97
N SER A 306 -2.54 9.89 -7.63
CA SER A 306 -3.63 10.82 -7.42
C SER A 306 -4.24 11.31 -8.75
N SER A 307 -5.35 12.03 -8.72
CA SER A 307 -5.81 12.80 -9.87
C SER A 307 -5.83 14.28 -9.49
N LYS A 308 -5.17 15.11 -10.30
CA LYS A 308 -5.20 16.56 -10.15
C LYS A 308 -5.57 17.18 -11.48
N LYS A 309 -6.58 18.07 -11.48
CA LYS A 309 -7.02 18.82 -12.66
C LYS A 309 -7.36 17.95 -13.89
N LEU A 310 -8.03 16.80 -13.66
CA LEU A 310 -8.41 15.82 -14.70
C LEU A 310 -7.23 15.10 -15.37
N ASP A 311 -6.00 15.31 -14.89
CA ASP A 311 -4.83 14.54 -15.28
C ASP A 311 -4.56 13.47 -14.22
N ARG A 312 -4.32 12.23 -14.64
CA ARG A 312 -4.08 11.11 -13.74
C ARG A 312 -2.59 10.99 -13.47
N GLU A 313 -2.24 10.88 -12.19
CA GLU A 313 -0.88 10.66 -11.72
C GLU A 313 -0.66 9.16 -11.52
N PHE A 314 0.38 8.62 -12.13
CA PHE A 314 0.80 7.24 -11.99
C PHE A 314 2.10 7.19 -11.21
N MET A 315 2.14 6.36 -10.17
CA MET A 315 3.33 6.12 -9.35
C MET A 315 4.10 4.95 -9.94
N ILE A 316 5.42 5.07 -9.97
CA ILE A 316 6.32 4.04 -10.47
C ILE A 316 6.63 3.06 -9.33
N GLU A 317 6.61 1.75 -9.62
CA GLU A 317 6.97 0.68 -8.67
C GLU A 317 8.39 0.13 -8.87
#